data_AF-A0A804UBQ8-F1
#
_entry.id   AF-A0A804UBQ8-F1
#
_cell.length_a   1.000
_cell.length_b   1.000
_cell.length_c   1.000
_cell.angle_alpha   90.00
_cell.angle_beta   90.00
_cell.angle_gamma   90.00
#
_symmetry.space_group_name_H-M   'P 1'
#
loop_
_entity.id
_entity.type
_entity.pdbx_description
1 polymer ?
#
loop_
_entity_poly.entity_id
_entity_poly.type
_entity_poly.pdbx_seq_one_letter_code
_entity_poly.pdbx_strand_id
1 'polypeptide(L)' 'MDLSGFLVINFMHSWNGKRLPCISTTSSVLRTKFLVELMKYQENECNDNISEEIQKIIKRISV' A
#
# COMPACT_ATOMS: atom_id res chain seq x y z
N MET A 1 8.12 -15.36 3.62
CA MET A 1 8.16 -13.89 3.63
C MET A 1 6.87 -13.44 4.30
N ASP A 2 6.95 -12.63 5.36
CA ASP A 2 5.77 -12.28 6.16
C ASP A 2 4.76 -11.47 5.33
N LEU A 3 3.49 -11.89 5.38
CA LEU A 3 2.36 -11.25 4.69
C LEU A 3 1.38 -10.58 5.67
N SER A 4 1.66 -10.65 6.97
CA SER A 4 0.79 -10.15 8.05
C SER A 4 0.34 -8.71 7.80
N GLY A 5 1.29 -7.81 7.55
CA GLY A 5 1.00 -6.39 7.26
C GLY A 5 0.13 -6.20 6.03
N PHE A 6 0.40 -6.91 4.94
CA PHE A 6 -0.40 -6.81 3.71
C PHE A 6 -1.82 -7.35 3.92
N LEU A 7 -1.99 -8.43 4.69
CA LEU A 7 -3.30 -8.97 5.05
C LEU A 7 -4.10 -7.98 5.89
N VAL A 8 -3.48 -7.36 6.90
CA VAL A 8 -4.13 -6.35 7.76
C VAL A 8 -4.59 -5.17 6.94
N ILE A 9 -3.74 -4.64 6.06
CA ILE A 9 -4.12 -3.50 5.20
C ILE A 9 -5.26 -3.91 4.27
N ASN A 10 -5.14 -5.05 3.57
CA ASN A 10 -6.20 -5.53 2.69
C ASN A 10 -7.53 -5.77 3.44
N PHE A 11 -7.45 -6.25 4.68
CA PHE A 11 -8.59 -6.40 5.57
C PHE A 11 -9.24 -5.05 5.85
N MET A 12 -8.46 -4.07 6.32
CA MET A 12 -8.96 -2.73 6.65
C MET A 12 -9.63 -2.06 5.46
N HIS A 13 -9.05 -2.15 4.26
CA HIS A 13 -9.64 -1.57 3.05
C HIS A 13 -10.88 -2.33 2.53
N SER A 14 -10.97 -3.64 2.78
CA SER A 14 -12.10 -4.45 2.30
C SER A 14 -13.25 -4.52 3.29
N TRP A 15 -13.03 -4.14 4.55
CA TRP A 15 -14.01 -4.20 5.61
C TRP A 15 -15.12 -3.16 5.42
N ASN A 16 -16.37 -3.62 5.29
CA ASN A 16 -17.54 -2.76 5.08
C ASN A 16 -18.34 -2.46 6.38
N GLY A 17 -17.76 -2.74 7.55
CA GLY A 17 -18.45 -2.58 8.83
C GLY A 17 -19.32 -3.78 9.27
N LYS A 18 -19.64 -4.71 8.37
CA LYS A 18 -20.52 -5.85 8.67
C LYS A 18 -19.87 -7.20 8.39
N ARG A 19 -19.21 -7.35 7.24
CA ARG A 19 -18.56 -8.60 6.82
C ARG A 19 -17.28 -8.29 6.08
N LEU A 20 -16.29 -9.15 6.29
CA LEU A 20 -15.10 -9.16 5.46
C LEU A 20 -15.43 -9.92 4.16
N PRO A 21 -15.33 -9.31 2.97
CA PRO A 21 -15.38 -10.05 1.73
C PRO A 21 -14.18 -10.99 1.61
N CYS A 22 -14.25 -11.99 0.75
CA CYS A 22 -13.13 -12.89 0.52
C CYS A 22 -11.88 -12.09 0.08
N ILE A 23 -10.83 -12.14 0.88
CA ILE A 23 -9.53 -11.54 0.57
C ILE A 23 -8.60 -12.61 -0.01
N SER A 24 -7.86 -12.25 -1.06
CA SER A 24 -6.82 -13.13 -1.61
C SER A 24 -5.66 -13.24 -0.62
N THR A 25 -5.16 -14.46 -0.40
CA THR A 25 -3.92 -14.72 0.35
C THR A 25 -2.71 -14.83 -0.58
N THR A 26 -2.90 -14.63 -1.88
CA THR A 26 -1.82 -14.68 -2.87
C THR A 26 -0.88 -13.50 -2.68
N SER A 27 0.40 -13.78 -2.43
CA SER A 27 1.42 -12.76 -2.13
C SER A 27 1.51 -11.64 -3.18
N SER A 28 1.43 -11.98 -4.47
CA SER A 28 1.51 -10.97 -5.54
C SER A 28 0.30 -10.04 -5.51
N VAL A 29 -0.91 -10.60 -5.38
CA VAL A 29 -2.16 -9.83 -5.30
C VAL A 29 -2.15 -8.87 -4.11
N LEU A 30 -1.75 -9.36 -2.94
CA LEU A 30 -1.65 -8.56 -1.72
C LEU A 30 -0.68 -7.37 -1.87
N ARG A 31 0.50 -7.61 -2.46
CA ARG A 31 1.50 -6.57 -2.72
C ARG A 31 1.05 -5.57 -3.77
N THR A 32 0.45 -6.05 -4.86
CA THR A 32 -0.07 -5.17 -5.92
C THR A 32 -1.17 -4.27 -5.38
N LYS A 33 -2.11 -4.80 -4.58
CA LYS A 33 -3.15 -3.99 -3.95
C LYS A 33 -2.57 -2.95 -3.01
N PHE A 34 -1.61 -3.34 -2.18
CA PHE A 34 -0.91 -2.41 -1.30
C PHE A 34 -0.18 -1.30 -2.09
N LEU A 35 0.52 -1.65 -3.17
CA LEU A 35 1.20 -0.69 -4.03
C LEU A 35 0.22 0.29 -4.68
N VAL A 36 -0.89 -0.21 -5.25
CA VAL A 36 -1.93 0.64 -5.83
C VAL A 36 -2.51 1.60 -4.80
N GLU A 37 -2.74 1.14 -3.57
CA GLU A 37 -3.22 2.01 -2.50
C GLU A 37 -2.18 3.06 -2.10
N LEU A 38 -0.91 2.65 -1.99
CA LEU A 38 0.20 3.57 -1.70
C LEU A 38 0.30 4.69 -2.75
N MET A 39 0.05 4.36 -4.03
CA MET A 39 0.08 5.34 -5.13
C MET A 39 -1.10 6.31 -5.16
N LYS A 40 -2.21 6.02 -4.45
CA LYS A 40 -3.35 6.94 -4.36
C LYS A 40 -3.12 8.08 -3.38
N TYR A 41 -2.21 7.90 -2.43
CA TYR A 41 -1.90 8.98 -1.49
C TYR A 41 -1.30 10.15 -2.26
N GLN A 42 -1.82 11.35 -1.99
CA GLN A 42 -1.24 12.58 -2.49
C GLN A 42 0.16 12.79 -1.91
N GLU A 43 0.90 13.73 -2.49
CA GLU A 43 2.24 14.09 -2.02
C GLU A 43 2.23 14.27 -0.50
N ASN A 44 3.07 13.49 0.18
CA ASN A 44 3.11 13.48 1.63
C ASN A 44 3.52 14.88 2.10
N GLU A 45 2.78 15.51 3.03
CA GLU A 45 3.20 16.79 3.62
C GLU A 45 4.59 16.66 4.29
N CYS A 46 5.02 15.44 4.60
CA CYS A 46 6.37 15.11 5.06
C CYS A 46 7.35 14.75 3.93
N ASN A 47 7.10 15.10 2.66
CA ASN A 47 8.03 14.78 1.57
C ASN A 47 9.42 15.37 1.85
N ASP A 48 9.47 16.55 2.44
CA ASP A 48 10.69 17.23 2.88
C ASP A 48 11.45 16.47 4.00
N ASN A 49 10.75 15.62 4.77
CA ASN A 49 11.36 14.78 5.83
C ASN A 49 11.96 13.48 5.28
N ILE A 50 11.73 13.16 4.01
CA ILE A 50 12.26 11.95 3.36
C ILE A 50 13.60 12.31 2.70
N SER A 51 14.61 11.44 2.84
CA SER A 51 15.90 11.66 2.19
C SER A 51 15.77 11.73 0.66
N GLU A 52 16.60 12.56 0.02
CA GLU A 52 16.55 12.78 -1.44
C GLU A 52 16.63 11.47 -2.26
N GLU A 53 17.35 10.47 -1.76
CA GLU A 53 17.49 9.17 -2.42
C GLU A 53 16.14 8.45 -2.54
N ILE A 54 15.37 8.41 -1.44
CA ILE A 54 14.05 7.79 -1.42
C ILE A 54 13.06 8.60 -2.26
N GLN A 55 13.13 9.93 -2.21
CA GLN A 55 12.31 10.79 -3.08
C GLN A 55 12.54 10.49 -4.57
N LYS A 56 13.79 10.27 -4.99
CA LYS A 56 14.13 9.90 -6.38
C LYS A 56 13.53 8.55 -6.79
N ILE A 57 13.53 7.57 -5.88
CA ILE A 57 12.91 6.26 -6.13
C ILE A 57 11.40 6.41 -6.30
N ILE A 58 10.74 7.15 -5.41
CA ILE A 58 9.28 7.39 -5.49
C ILE A 58 8.93 8.10 -6.79
N LYS A 59 9.66 9.16 -7.18
CA LYS A 59 9.44 9.87 -8.44
C LYS A 59 9.55 8.95 -9.67
N ARG A 60 10.38 7.92 -9.65
CA ARG A 60 10.48 6.94 -10.75
C ARG A 60 9.28 5.99 -10.81
N ILE A 61 8.60 5.75 -9.70
CA ILE A 61 7.45 4.84 -9.61
C ILE A 61 6.15 5.58 -9.97
N SER A 62 6.08 6.88 -9.67
CA SER A 62 4.91 7.72 -9.97
C SER A 62 4.76 8.13 -11.44
N VAL A 63 5.70 7.77 -12.32
CA VAL A 63 5.65 8.00 -13.79
C VAL A 63 5.18 6.73 -14.48
#